data_AF-A0A380FM31-F1
#
_entry.id   AF-A0A380FM31-F1
#
_cell.length_a   1.000
_cell.length_b   1.000
_cell.length_c   1.000
_cell.angle_alpha   90.00
_cell.angle_beta   90.00
_cell.angle_gamma   90.00
#
_symmetry.space_group_name_H-M   'P 1'
#
loop_
_entity.id
_entity.type
_entity.pdbx_description
1 polymer ?
#
loop_
_entity_poly.entity_id
_entity_poly.type
_entity_poly.pdbx_seq_one_letter_code
_entity_poly.pdbx_strand_id
1 'polypeptide(L)'
;MYADERREHIYSYIKSHKRATVRQLSDYLSVTEATVRSDLRRLESENKLTRTHGGAKVTENISSKLNFSYRLTQKHTEKYKISKHALKKIKPQQCIMIDASSTTYELAKLLADTTMELTIITNGLENAVLLKENPHLTVLVVGGFVSEDSNAITGNIDSQILEMYHIDYFFLSANGLTLQNGLTDFFITRSAIKETNGTRK
;
A
#
# COMPACT_ATOMS: atom_id res chain seq x y z
N MET A 1 13.77 21.36 -22.87
CA MET A 1 13.33 20.41 -21.83
C MET A 1 14.33 19.28 -21.72
N TYR A 2 14.84 19.02 -20.51
CA TYR A 2 15.79 17.92 -20.26
C TYR A 2 15.10 16.55 -20.38
N ALA A 3 15.87 15.47 -20.55
CA ALA A 3 15.31 14.14 -20.77
C ALA A 3 14.53 13.59 -19.57
N ASP A 4 15.00 13.82 -18.34
CA ASP A 4 14.32 13.38 -17.12
C ASP A 4 12.98 14.08 -16.91
N GLU A 5 12.98 15.40 -17.05
CA GLU A 5 11.77 16.23 -16.98
C GLU A 5 10.74 15.77 -18.02
N ARG A 6 11.17 15.56 -19.28
CA ARG A 6 10.28 15.05 -20.34
C ARG A 6 9.67 13.70 -19.98
N ARG A 7 10.46 12.77 -19.43
CA ARG A 7 9.99 11.44 -19.02
C ARG A 7 8.94 11.52 -17.92
N GLU A 8 9.10 12.41 -16.95
CA GLU A 8 8.10 12.64 -15.89
C GLU A 8 6.79 13.23 -16.45
N HIS A 9 6.87 14.12 -17.43
CA HIS A 9 5.69 14.63 -18.13
C HIS A 9 4.97 13.52 -18.93
N ILE A 10 5.70 12.68 -19.66
CA ILE A 10 5.13 11.51 -20.38
C ILE A 10 4.42 10.58 -19.41
N TYR A 11 5.08 10.23 -18.30
CA TYR A 11 4.53 9.34 -17.28
C TYR A 11 3.24 9.92 -16.67
N SER A 12 3.26 11.19 -16.29
CA SER A 12 2.11 11.90 -15.72
C SER A 12 0.93 11.96 -16.69
N TYR A 13 1.19 12.21 -17.97
CA TYR A 13 0.17 12.25 -19.02
C TYR A 13 -0.52 10.89 -19.20
N ILE A 14 0.25 9.81 -19.34
CA ILE A 14 -0.32 8.46 -19.54
C ILE A 14 -1.07 8.01 -18.29
N LYS A 15 -0.62 8.39 -17.10
CA LYS A 15 -1.27 8.06 -15.84
C LYS A 15 -2.64 8.71 -15.68
N SER A 16 -2.82 9.95 -16.12
CA SER A 16 -4.12 10.63 -16.11
C SER A 16 -5.06 10.14 -17.21
N HIS A 17 -4.53 9.77 -18.38
CA HIS A 17 -5.32 9.35 -19.54
C HIS A 17 -5.43 7.82 -19.73
N LYS A 18 -4.81 7.03 -18.83
CA LYS A 18 -4.64 5.55 -18.87
C LYS A 18 -3.80 5.00 -20.03
N ARG A 19 -3.79 5.69 -21.17
CA ARG A 19 -3.04 5.34 -22.38
C ARG A 19 -2.76 6.60 -23.19
N ALA A 20 -1.69 6.56 -23.97
CA ALA A 20 -1.42 7.57 -24.98
C ALA A 20 -0.71 6.94 -26.18
N THR A 21 -0.97 7.48 -27.36
CA THR A 21 -0.22 7.15 -28.58
C THR A 21 1.08 7.95 -28.64
N VAL A 22 2.05 7.45 -29.40
CA VAL A 22 3.31 8.16 -29.66
C VAL A 22 3.02 9.54 -30.25
N ARG A 23 2.07 9.63 -31.18
CA ARG A 23 1.67 10.88 -31.84
C ARG A 23 1.10 11.90 -30.84
N GLN A 24 0.17 11.49 -29.97
CA GLN A 24 -0.39 12.35 -28.94
C GLN A 24 0.69 12.94 -28.01
N LEU A 25 1.66 12.12 -27.60
CA LEU A 25 2.77 12.57 -26.76
C LEU A 25 3.76 13.46 -27.51
N SER A 26 3.97 13.19 -28.80
CA SER A 26 4.78 14.00 -29.71
C SER A 26 4.21 15.42 -29.80
N ASP A 27 2.90 15.51 -30.05
CA ASP A 27 2.16 16.76 -30.17
C ASP A 27 2.13 17.50 -28.81
N TYR A 28 1.84 16.78 -27.72
CA TYR A 28 1.77 17.35 -26.37
C TYR A 28 3.10 17.96 -25.89
N LEU A 29 4.23 17.34 -26.25
CA LEU A 29 5.56 17.74 -25.77
C LEU A 29 6.38 18.50 -26.81
N SER A 30 5.84 18.68 -28.03
CA SER A 30 6.52 19.30 -29.17
C SER A 30 7.90 18.68 -29.44
N VAL A 31 7.98 17.35 -29.43
CA VAL A 31 9.20 16.58 -29.76
C VAL A 31 8.90 15.61 -30.90
N THR A 32 9.94 14.99 -31.47
CA THR A 32 9.75 13.99 -32.53
C THR A 32 9.20 12.67 -31.97
N GLU A 33 8.46 11.93 -32.78
CA GLU A 33 7.99 10.59 -32.41
C GLU A 33 9.16 9.65 -32.08
N ALA A 34 10.33 9.82 -32.72
CA ALA A 34 11.53 9.05 -32.42
C ALA A 34 12.03 9.30 -31.00
N THR A 35 12.00 10.55 -30.55
CA THR A 35 12.32 10.94 -29.16
C THR A 35 11.34 10.30 -28.18
N VAL A 36 10.03 10.40 -28.44
CA VAL A 36 8.99 9.77 -27.60
C VAL A 36 9.18 8.25 -27.52
N ARG A 37 9.46 7.58 -28.64
CA ARG A 37 9.72 6.13 -28.65
C ARG A 37 10.92 5.76 -27.77
N SER A 38 11.98 6.56 -27.79
CA SER A 38 13.15 6.36 -26.93
C SER A 38 12.82 6.55 -25.46
N ASP A 39 12.09 7.61 -25.11
CA ASP A 39 11.68 7.87 -23.73
C ASP A 39 10.72 6.79 -23.20
N LEU A 40 9.78 6.34 -24.03
CA LEU A 40 8.88 5.25 -23.67
C LEU A 40 9.64 3.94 -23.45
N ARG A 41 10.68 3.63 -24.25
CA ARG A 41 11.55 2.45 -24.03
C ARG A 41 12.24 2.55 -22.67
N ARG A 42 12.71 3.74 -22.31
CA ARG A 42 13.35 3.95 -21.02
C ARG A 42 12.35 3.75 -19.86
N LEU A 43 11.18 4.37 -19.95
CA LEU A 43 10.12 4.22 -18.93
C LEU A 43 9.61 2.78 -18.80
N GLU A 44 9.56 2.03 -19.90
CA GLU A 44 9.26 0.59 -19.90
C GLU A 44 10.35 -0.23 -19.22
N SER A 45 11.64 0.06 -19.50
CA SER A 45 12.77 -0.61 -18.80
C SER A 45 12.79 -0.34 -17.29
N GLU A 46 12.15 0.75 -16.86
CA GLU A 46 11.96 1.12 -15.45
C GLU A 46 10.64 0.57 -14.87
N ASN A 47 9.90 -0.27 -15.62
CA ASN A 47 8.59 -0.82 -15.27
C ASN A 47 7.51 0.24 -14.93
N LYS A 48 7.68 1.50 -15.35
CA LYS A 48 6.71 2.57 -15.10
C LYS A 48 5.49 2.48 -16.02
N LEU A 49 5.67 1.97 -17.24
CA LEU A 49 4.64 1.90 -18.30
C LEU A 49 4.83 0.65 -19.15
N THR A 50 3.77 0.20 -19.82
CA THR A 50 3.82 -0.91 -20.80
C THR A 50 3.67 -0.34 -22.19
N ARG A 51 4.62 -0.61 -23.09
CA ARG A 51 4.51 -0.15 -24.47
C ARG A 51 3.49 -1.00 -25.23
N THR A 52 2.82 -0.36 -26.17
CA THR A 52 1.95 -0.99 -27.15
C THR A 52 2.49 -0.69 -28.55
N HIS A 53 1.93 -1.32 -29.57
CA HIS A 53 2.39 -1.17 -30.96
C HIS A 53 2.44 0.30 -31.45
N GLY A 54 1.61 1.19 -30.89
CA GLY A 54 1.51 2.59 -31.30
C GLY A 54 1.65 3.62 -30.16
N GLY A 55 2.05 3.20 -28.96
CA GLY A 55 1.99 4.06 -27.78
C GLY A 55 2.45 3.37 -26.51
N ALA A 56 1.86 3.80 -25.39
CA ALA A 56 2.04 3.15 -24.11
C ALA A 56 0.76 3.27 -23.28
N LYS A 57 0.56 2.30 -22.39
CA LYS A 57 -0.46 2.32 -21.36
C LYS A 57 0.18 2.25 -19.98
N VAL A 58 -0.57 2.65 -18.97
CA VAL A 58 -0.18 2.36 -17.58
C VAL A 58 0.01 0.85 -17.46
N THR A 59 1.14 0.41 -16.92
CA THR A 59 1.34 -1.00 -16.57
C THR A 59 0.30 -1.33 -15.51
N GLU A 60 -0.67 -2.17 -15.85
CA GLU A 60 -1.69 -2.65 -14.90
C GLU A 60 -1.06 -3.57 -13.85
N ASN A 61 0.06 -4.21 -14.19
CA ASN A 61 0.94 -4.91 -13.26
C ASN A 61 2.11 -4.02 -12.85
N ILE A 62 1.81 -2.95 -12.12
CA ILE A 62 2.85 -2.31 -11.31
C ILE A 62 3.38 -3.41 -10.40
N SER A 63 4.65 -3.81 -10.53
CA SER A 63 5.22 -4.79 -9.60
C SER A 63 4.87 -4.37 -8.17
N SER A 64 4.44 -5.32 -7.36
CA SER A 64 3.97 -5.13 -5.98
C SER A 64 4.74 -4.07 -5.19
N LYS A 65 6.07 -4.12 -5.30
CA LYS A 65 7.04 -3.21 -4.70
C LYS A 65 7.00 -1.79 -5.26
N LEU A 66 6.81 -1.63 -6.58
CA LEU A 66 6.58 -0.33 -7.21
C LEU A 66 5.22 0.25 -6.82
N ASN A 67 4.19 -0.58 -6.62
CA ASN A 67 2.86 -0.11 -6.25
C ASN A 67 2.84 0.36 -4.79
N PHE A 68 3.43 -0.40 -3.87
CA PHE A 68 3.57 0.02 -2.48
C PHE A 68 4.42 1.29 -2.34
N SER A 69 5.63 1.32 -2.91
CA SER A 69 6.51 2.49 -2.90
C SER A 69 5.84 3.71 -3.52
N TYR A 70 5.14 3.54 -4.65
CA TYR A 70 4.36 4.61 -5.25
C TYR A 70 3.26 5.10 -4.30
N ARG A 71 2.46 4.21 -3.72
CA ARG A 71 1.40 4.60 -2.76
C ARG A 71 1.99 5.32 -1.54
N LEU A 72 3.17 4.97 -1.04
CA LEU A 72 3.83 5.71 0.05
C LEU A 72 4.04 7.19 -0.30
N THR A 73 4.42 7.51 -1.55
CA THR A 73 4.58 8.92 -1.98
C THR A 73 3.26 9.67 -2.10
N GLN A 74 2.15 8.95 -2.32
CA GLN A 74 0.86 9.58 -2.54
C GLN A 74 0.19 9.95 -1.22
N LYS A 75 -0.29 11.20 -1.14
CA LYS A 75 -1.06 11.71 0.00
C LYS A 75 -0.34 11.50 1.33
N HIS A 76 0.99 11.59 1.31
CA HIS A 76 1.85 11.35 2.47
C HIS A 76 1.47 12.24 3.65
N THR A 77 1.26 13.55 3.41
CA THR A 77 0.89 14.50 4.46
C THR A 77 -0.43 14.12 5.14
N GLU A 78 -1.42 13.68 4.37
CA GLU A 78 -2.71 13.25 4.90
C GLU A 78 -2.59 11.95 5.69
N LYS A 79 -1.87 10.96 5.18
CA LYS A 79 -1.60 9.69 5.88
C LYS A 79 -0.85 9.94 7.19
N TYR A 80 0.17 10.78 7.17
CA TYR A 80 0.90 11.17 8.37
C TYR A 80 -0.02 11.80 9.43
N LYS A 81 -0.93 12.71 9.04
CA LYS A 81 -1.91 13.31 9.95
C LYS A 81 -2.85 12.26 10.55
N ILE A 82 -3.34 11.32 9.74
CA ILE A 82 -4.17 10.20 10.19
C ILE A 82 -3.39 9.36 11.21
N SER A 83 -2.15 8.98 10.90
CA SER A 83 -1.29 8.18 11.77
C SER A 83 -0.97 8.88 13.08
N LYS A 84 -0.73 10.20 13.07
CA LYS A 84 -0.56 10.98 14.32
C LYS A 84 -1.82 11.00 15.17
N HIS A 85 -3.01 10.97 14.57
CA HIS A 85 -4.26 10.86 15.32
C HIS A 85 -4.44 9.45 15.90
N ALA A 86 -4.20 8.42 15.10
CA ALA A 86 -4.24 7.02 15.52
C ALA A 86 -3.28 6.75 16.69
N LEU A 87 -2.05 7.26 16.63
CA LEU A 87 -1.03 7.10 17.67
C LEU A 87 -1.51 7.60 19.04
N LYS A 88 -2.34 8.64 19.10
CA LYS A 88 -2.90 9.16 20.38
C LYS A 88 -3.86 8.19 21.07
N LYS A 89 -4.37 7.19 20.36
CA LYS A 89 -5.27 6.16 20.90
C LYS A 89 -4.52 4.99 21.52
N ILE A 90 -3.28 4.78 21.10
CA ILE A 90 -2.42 3.67 21.52
C ILE A 90 -1.83 4.00 22.88
N LYS A 91 -1.87 3.02 23.78
CA LYS A 91 -1.30 3.08 25.12
C LYS A 91 -0.26 1.98 25.32
N PRO A 92 0.69 2.14 26.27
CA PRO A 92 1.59 1.06 26.63
C PRO A 92 0.85 -0.23 26.99
N GLN A 93 1.50 -1.36 26.72
CA GLN A 93 1.07 -2.74 26.99
C GLN A 93 -0.16 -3.20 26.18
N GLN A 94 -0.58 -2.43 25.18
CA GLN A 94 -1.67 -2.84 24.30
C GLN A 94 -1.21 -3.82 23.22
N CYS A 95 -2.16 -4.64 22.76
CA CYS A 95 -2.03 -5.41 21.55
C CYS A 95 -2.81 -4.72 20.43
N ILE A 96 -2.10 -4.28 19.38
CA ILE A 96 -2.71 -3.62 18.24
C ILE A 96 -2.49 -4.44 16.97
N MET A 97 -3.43 -4.32 16.05
CA MET A 97 -3.30 -4.89 14.71
C MET A 97 -3.17 -3.78 13.67
N ILE A 98 -2.29 -3.97 12.70
CA ILE A 98 -2.13 -3.08 11.53
C ILE A 98 -2.10 -3.88 10.24
N ASP A 99 -2.79 -3.41 9.20
CA ASP A 99 -2.77 -4.07 7.88
C ASP A 99 -1.50 -3.74 7.06
N ALA A 100 -1.32 -4.38 5.92
CA ALA A 100 -0.20 -4.17 5.00
C ALA A 100 -0.29 -2.91 4.11
N SER A 101 -1.11 -1.92 4.48
CA SER A 101 -1.36 -0.75 3.63
C SER A 101 -0.28 0.33 3.76
N SER A 102 -0.15 1.17 2.73
CA SER A 102 0.77 2.33 2.78
C SER A 102 0.36 3.38 3.81
N THR A 103 -0.90 3.36 4.26
CA THR A 103 -1.43 4.31 5.24
C THR A 103 -1.04 3.88 6.65
N THR A 104 -1.24 2.60 6.97
CA THR A 104 -0.80 2.04 8.27
C THR A 104 0.72 1.91 8.35
N TYR A 105 1.43 1.80 7.22
CA TYR A 105 2.89 1.94 7.22
C TYR A 105 3.37 3.29 7.74
N GLU A 106 2.64 4.39 7.50
CA GLU A 106 2.96 5.69 8.14
C GLU A 106 2.79 5.63 9.66
N LEU A 107 1.84 4.86 10.16
CA LEU A 107 1.71 4.61 11.60
C LEU A 107 2.85 3.72 12.11
N ALA A 108 3.23 2.69 11.37
CA ALA A 108 4.36 1.82 11.70
C ALA A 108 5.67 2.63 11.82
N LYS A 109 5.92 3.60 10.93
CA LYS A 109 7.07 4.52 11.05
C LYS A 109 7.07 5.30 12.36
N LEU A 110 5.92 5.80 12.80
CA LEU A 110 5.81 6.49 14.08
C LEU A 110 6.00 5.55 15.28
N LEU A 111 5.54 4.30 15.15
CA LEU A 111 5.69 3.28 16.19
C LEU A 111 7.12 2.76 16.29
N ALA A 112 7.87 2.72 15.17
CA ALA A 112 9.26 2.28 15.16
C ALA A 112 10.16 3.11 16.10
N ASP A 113 9.81 4.38 16.35
CA ASP A 113 10.54 5.27 17.27
C ASP A 113 9.92 5.35 18.68
N THR A 114 8.90 4.53 18.99
CA THR A 114 8.22 4.61 20.28
C THR A 114 9.00 3.96 21.42
N THR A 115 8.78 4.44 22.63
CA THR A 115 9.26 3.81 23.87
C THR A 115 8.16 3.02 24.58
N MET A 116 6.95 2.99 24.02
CA MET A 116 5.85 2.17 24.55
C MET A 116 6.12 0.70 24.30
N GLU A 117 5.95 -0.12 25.33
CA GLU A 117 5.92 -1.56 25.17
C GLU A 117 4.61 -1.95 24.47
N LEU A 118 4.67 -2.60 23.30
CA LEU A 118 3.47 -2.96 22.54
C LEU A 118 3.62 -4.34 21.92
N THR A 119 2.49 -5.03 21.76
CA THR A 119 2.40 -6.17 20.83
C THR A 119 1.73 -5.70 19.55
N ILE A 120 2.37 -5.91 18.41
CA ILE A 120 1.88 -5.49 17.10
C ILE A 120 1.67 -6.72 16.21
N ILE A 121 0.43 -6.96 15.82
CA ILE A 121 0.05 -8.00 14.86
C ILE A 121 -0.05 -7.35 13.47
N THR A 122 0.61 -7.93 12.48
CA THR A 122 0.58 -7.41 11.10
C THR A 122 0.60 -8.52 10.07
N ASN A 123 -0.07 -8.32 8.94
CA ASN A 123 0.14 -9.13 7.74
C ASN A 123 1.11 -8.47 6.74
N GLY A 124 1.51 -7.23 6.97
CA GLY A 124 2.47 -6.52 6.13
C GLY A 124 3.91 -6.87 6.48
N LEU A 125 4.65 -7.41 5.51
CA LEU A 125 6.08 -7.73 5.67
C LEU A 125 6.91 -6.45 5.86
N GLU A 126 6.57 -5.38 5.15
CA GLU A 126 7.25 -4.07 5.29
C GLU A 126 7.09 -3.50 6.70
N ASN A 127 5.89 -3.59 7.28
CA ASN A 127 5.65 -3.20 8.67
C ASN A 127 6.48 -4.06 9.62
N ALA A 128 6.50 -5.39 9.42
CA ALA A 128 7.19 -6.31 10.29
C ALA A 128 8.71 -6.07 10.31
N VAL A 129 9.31 -5.89 9.12
CA VAL A 129 10.74 -5.59 8.97
C VAL A 129 11.09 -4.24 9.60
N LEU A 130 10.22 -3.23 9.48
CA LEU A 130 10.44 -1.92 10.08
C LEU A 130 10.35 -1.97 11.61
N LEU A 131 9.33 -2.63 12.15
CA LEU A 131 9.01 -2.59 13.58
C LEU A 131 9.89 -3.51 14.43
N LYS A 132 10.41 -4.61 13.86
CA LYS A 132 11.25 -5.57 14.61
C LYS A 132 12.57 -4.98 15.13
N GLU A 133 12.99 -3.84 14.58
CA GLU A 133 14.22 -3.16 14.99
C GLU A 133 14.06 -2.44 16.34
N ASN A 134 12.82 -2.22 16.82
CA ASN A 134 12.56 -1.58 18.10
C ASN A 134 12.41 -2.64 19.22
N PRO A 135 13.26 -2.61 20.27
CA PRO A 135 13.25 -3.62 21.35
C PRO A 135 12.02 -3.53 22.27
N HIS A 136 11.25 -2.44 22.24
CA HIS A 136 10.00 -2.31 23.00
C HIS A 136 8.81 -2.97 22.29
N LEU A 137 8.98 -3.40 21.04
CA LEU A 137 7.89 -3.94 20.23
C LEU A 137 8.01 -5.46 20.09
N THR A 138 6.96 -6.16 20.50
CA THR A 138 6.77 -7.57 20.11
C THR A 138 6.00 -7.60 18.80
N VAL A 139 6.64 -8.03 17.72
CA VAL A 139 6.02 -8.06 16.39
C VAL A 139 5.60 -9.48 16.04
N LEU A 140 4.29 -9.68 15.85
CA LEU A 140 3.71 -10.92 15.36
C LEU A 140 3.28 -10.75 13.91
N VAL A 141 3.72 -11.68 13.07
CA VAL A 141 3.35 -11.72 11.66
C VAL A 141 2.29 -12.80 11.47
N VAL A 142 1.14 -12.43 10.91
CA VAL A 142 0.06 -13.38 10.58
C VAL A 142 0.58 -14.38 9.55
N GLY A 143 0.33 -15.68 9.77
CA GLY A 143 0.72 -16.74 8.82
C GLY A 143 -0.12 -16.74 7.54
N GLY A 144 0.36 -17.43 6.50
CA GLY A 144 -0.36 -17.55 5.22
C GLY A 144 0.58 -17.54 4.02
N PHE A 145 0.07 -17.06 2.88
CA PHE A 145 0.79 -16.97 1.61
C PHE A 145 1.28 -15.55 1.37
N VAL A 146 2.57 -15.39 1.08
CA VAL A 146 3.11 -14.11 0.61
C VAL A 146 2.53 -13.81 -0.77
N SER A 147 1.88 -12.67 -0.90
CA SER A 147 1.29 -12.23 -2.17
C SER A 147 2.40 -11.90 -3.19
N GLU A 148 2.25 -12.37 -4.42
CA GLU A 148 3.15 -11.97 -5.52
C GLU A 148 2.99 -10.47 -5.85
N ASP A 149 1.76 -9.98 -5.70
CA ASP A 149 1.33 -8.62 -6.07
C ASP A 149 1.38 -7.61 -4.90
N SER A 150 1.76 -8.03 -3.69
CA SER A 150 1.95 -7.12 -2.56
C SER A 150 2.94 -7.67 -1.51
N ASN A 151 3.62 -6.79 -0.77
CA ASN A 151 4.45 -7.21 0.38
C ASN A 151 3.57 -7.52 1.62
N ALA A 152 2.50 -8.27 1.40
CA ALA A 152 1.50 -8.66 2.38
C ALA A 152 1.33 -10.17 2.39
N ILE A 153 0.99 -10.70 3.55
CA ILE A 153 0.54 -12.06 3.74
C ILE A 153 -0.97 -12.09 3.55
N THR A 154 -1.39 -13.06 2.75
CA THR A 154 -2.77 -13.28 2.29
C THR A 154 -3.19 -14.72 2.59
N GLY A 155 -4.47 -15.00 2.41
CA GLY A 155 -5.12 -16.18 2.93
C GLY A 155 -6.03 -15.81 4.11
N ASN A 156 -6.82 -16.77 4.58
CA ASN A 156 -7.64 -16.53 5.76
C ASN A 156 -6.72 -16.27 6.95
N ILE A 157 -6.88 -15.11 7.60
CA ILE A 157 -6.41 -14.94 8.97
C ILE A 157 -7.05 -16.09 9.74
N ASP A 158 -6.23 -16.97 10.28
CA ASP A 158 -6.73 -18.03 11.13
C ASP A 158 -7.51 -17.35 12.27
N SER A 159 -8.80 -17.66 12.39
CA SER A 159 -9.66 -17.09 13.43
C SER A 159 -9.04 -17.32 14.81
N GLN A 160 -8.19 -18.35 14.95
CA GLN A 160 -7.37 -18.61 16.12
C GLN A 160 -6.49 -17.41 16.55
N ILE A 161 -5.94 -16.59 15.66
CA ILE A 161 -5.17 -15.39 16.07
C ILE A 161 -6.08 -14.40 16.79
N LEU A 162 -7.30 -14.22 16.30
CA LEU A 162 -8.30 -13.36 16.92
C LEU A 162 -8.82 -13.93 18.25
N GLU A 163 -8.73 -15.25 18.43
CA GLU A 163 -9.08 -15.93 19.69
C GLU A 163 -7.92 -15.91 20.71
N MET A 164 -6.67 -15.98 20.26
CA MET A 164 -5.47 -16.01 21.11
C MET A 164 -5.07 -14.64 21.64
N TYR A 165 -5.36 -13.57 20.92
CA TYR A 165 -4.94 -12.22 21.28
C TYR A 165 -6.13 -11.28 21.46
N HIS A 166 -6.14 -10.57 22.60
CA HIS A 166 -7.08 -9.48 22.82
C HIS A 166 -6.59 -8.22 22.08
N ILE A 167 -7.11 -7.99 20.88
CA ILE A 167 -6.73 -6.83 20.07
C ILE A 167 -7.48 -5.58 20.57
N ASP A 168 -6.77 -4.63 21.15
CA ASP A 168 -7.31 -3.36 21.63
C ASP A 168 -7.77 -2.46 20.46
N TYR A 169 -6.96 -2.38 19.42
CA TYR A 169 -7.22 -1.57 18.24
C TYR A 169 -6.76 -2.27 16.97
N PHE A 170 -7.60 -2.19 15.94
CA PHE A 170 -7.22 -2.57 14.58
C PHE A 170 -7.23 -1.36 13.67
N PHE A 171 -6.05 -0.99 13.17
CA PHE A 171 -5.90 0.05 12.15
C PHE A 171 -5.77 -0.60 10.77
N LEU A 172 -6.68 -0.27 9.87
CA LEU A 172 -6.67 -0.75 8.49
C LEU A 172 -7.01 0.36 7.51
N SER A 173 -6.57 0.18 6.27
CA SER A 173 -7.09 0.90 5.12
C SER A 173 -8.28 0.13 4.52
N ALA A 174 -9.14 0.82 3.80
CA ALA A 174 -10.20 0.17 3.03
C ALA A 174 -10.23 0.71 1.61
N ASN A 175 -10.47 -0.18 0.64
CA ASN A 175 -10.67 0.21 -0.75
C ASN A 175 -12.09 0.75 -1.00
N GLY A 176 -13.04 0.35 -0.16
CA GLY A 176 -14.41 0.86 -0.18
C GLY A 176 -15.11 0.64 1.15
N LEU A 177 -16.01 1.55 1.49
CA LEU A 177 -16.92 1.45 2.62
C LEU A 177 -18.33 1.70 2.09
N THR A 178 -19.23 0.74 2.28
CA THR A 178 -20.65 0.92 1.96
C THR A 178 -21.50 0.52 3.16
N LEU A 179 -22.67 1.14 3.31
CA LEU A 179 -23.58 0.81 4.41
C LEU A 179 -24.06 -0.66 4.37
N GLN A 180 -24.16 -1.24 3.16
CA GLN A 180 -24.62 -2.62 2.97
C GLN A 180 -23.50 -3.66 3.10
N ASN A 181 -22.29 -3.35 2.61
CA ASN A 181 -21.20 -4.32 2.57
C ASN A 181 -20.10 -4.09 3.63
N GLY A 182 -20.19 -3.01 4.42
CA GLY A 182 -19.18 -2.66 5.39
C GLY A 182 -17.86 -2.29 4.72
N LEU A 183 -16.76 -2.47 5.47
CA LEU A 183 -15.40 -2.28 4.96
C LEU A 183 -15.06 -3.40 3.99
N THR A 184 -14.63 -3.05 2.78
CA THR A 184 -14.08 -3.99 1.80
C THR A 184 -12.58 -3.77 1.73
N ASP A 185 -11.84 -4.76 2.22
CA ASP A 185 -10.39 -4.82 2.09
C ASP A 185 -9.95 -6.26 1.75
N PHE A 186 -8.83 -6.40 1.04
CA PHE A 186 -8.31 -7.70 0.61
C PHE A 186 -7.88 -8.59 1.78
N PHE A 187 -7.66 -8.01 2.96
CA PHE A 187 -7.21 -8.74 4.13
C PHE A 187 -8.36 -9.29 4.99
N ILE A 188 -9.50 -8.61 5.06
CA ILE A 188 -10.60 -9.02 5.94
C ILE A 188 -11.70 -9.70 5.12
N THR A 189 -11.74 -11.03 5.15
CA THR A 189 -12.88 -11.80 4.63
C THR A 189 -14.11 -11.57 5.51
N ARG A 190 -15.29 -11.43 4.88
CA ARG A 190 -16.57 -11.08 5.54
C ARG A 190 -16.94 -11.99 6.73
N SER A 191 -16.45 -13.23 6.73
CA SER A 191 -16.64 -14.22 7.80
C SER A 191 -15.99 -13.79 9.12
N ALA A 192 -14.78 -13.22 9.06
CA ALA A 192 -14.02 -12.81 10.25
C ALA A 192 -14.71 -11.66 11.02
N ILE A 193 -15.37 -10.73 10.31
CA ILE A 193 -16.08 -9.58 10.93
C ILE A 193 -17.38 -10.03 11.64
N LYS A 194 -18.06 -11.06 11.11
CA LYS A 194 -19.29 -11.58 11.70
C LYS A 194 -19.03 -12.33 13.00
N GLU A 195 -17.89 -13.02 13.11
CA GLU A 195 -17.52 -13.72 14.34
C GLU A 195 -17.13 -12.77 15.47
N THR A 196 -16.52 -11.61 15.18
CA THR A 196 -16.18 -10.64 16.24
C THR A 196 -17.40 -9.90 16.81
N ASN A 197 -18.47 -9.74 16.01
CA ASN A 197 -19.71 -9.06 16.43
C ASN A 197 -20.84 -10.04 16.82
N GLY A 198 -20.64 -11.33 16.61
CA GLY A 198 -21.57 -12.39 16.95
C GLY A 198 -21.19 -13.03 18.29
N THR A 199 -21.87 -12.60 19.35
CA THR A 199 -21.99 -13.33 20.64
C THR A 199 -20.71 -13.58 21.44
N ARG A 200 -20.48 -12.73 22.46
CA ARG A 200 -20.24 -13.24 23.82
C ARG A 200 -21.04 -12.39 24.82
N LYS A 201 -22.12 -13.00 25.35
CA LYS A 201 -22.67 -12.70 26.68
C LYS A 201 -21.76 -13.33 27.71
#